data_AF-Q5KTX3-F1
#
_entry.id   AF-Q5KTX3-F1
#
_cell.length_a   1.000
_cell.length_b   1.000
_cell.length_c   1.000
_cell.angle_alpha   90.00
_cell.angle_beta   90.00
_cell.angle_gamma   90.00
#
_symmetry.space_group_name_H-M   'P 1'
#
loop_
_entity.id
_entity.type
_entity.pdbx_description
1 polymer ?
#
loop_
_entity_poly.entity_id
_entity_poly.type
_entity_poly.pdbx_seq_one_letter_code
_entity_poly.pdbx_strand_id
1 'polypeptide(L)'
;MPAEVFEFQAEISQLMNLIINTFYSSKEIFLRELISNASDALDKLHFTSLTRPSVLGKQKDLKVDVIPREKDNILVIRDTGVGMTKADLINCLGTIAKSGAKQFMEMISEGADVSLIGQFGVGFYSAYLVAEKVEVITKHNDDSCFKWSSTAGGTFEIEDCPRDYFGEELQRGTEIILHLKEDQKEYLKADRLEELIKKHSMFIGYPIYLYKTREEEVEVESEPEKKDDEKKEDEKKEDEVHEASDDEEKKEEKKKTVKKEVEVHEHVNKQPAIWTRDPKDVTEDEYKDFYKQINPSDYEGHLAVSHFRVDGAAQFRGILFIPKRAPFDMWDAQKKKTGIKLMVKKV
;
A
#
# COMPACT_ATOMS: atom_id res chain seq x y z
N MET A 1 2.26 8.56 58.84
CA MET A 1 1.02 8.58 58.02
C MET A 1 1.11 7.45 57.01
N PRO A 2 0.05 6.69 56.74
CA PRO A 2 0.07 5.68 55.68
C PRO A 2 0.26 6.36 54.32
N ALA A 3 0.98 5.70 53.41
CA ALA A 3 1.18 6.20 52.06
C ALA A 3 -0.12 6.04 51.25
N GLU A 4 -0.53 7.11 50.57
CA GLU A 4 -1.62 7.06 49.59
C GLU A 4 -1.01 6.78 48.21
N VAL A 5 -1.55 5.77 47.53
CA VAL A 5 -1.11 5.32 46.21
C VAL A 5 -2.18 5.71 45.20
N PHE A 6 -1.76 6.42 44.15
CA PHE A 6 -2.61 6.82 43.04
C PHE A 6 -2.04 6.27 41.74
N GLU A 7 -2.92 5.92 40.80
CA GLU A 7 -2.51 5.53 39.45
C GLU A 7 -2.22 6.76 38.59
N PHE A 8 -1.27 6.62 37.67
CA PHE A 8 -1.02 7.66 36.67
C PHE A 8 -2.23 7.79 35.74
N GLN A 9 -2.66 9.03 35.50
CA GLN A 9 -3.69 9.36 34.52
C GLN A 9 -3.05 10.09 33.34
N ALA A 10 -3.56 9.85 32.14
CA ALA A 10 -3.11 10.50 30.91
C ALA A 10 -4.31 10.98 30.08
N GLU A 11 -4.22 12.21 29.57
CA GLU A 11 -5.25 12.77 28.70
C GLU A 11 -5.03 12.30 27.24
N ILE A 12 -5.95 11.49 26.73
CA ILE A 12 -5.85 10.84 25.42
C ILE A 12 -5.68 11.87 24.30
N SER A 13 -6.44 12.96 24.33
CA SER A 13 -6.39 14.01 23.30
C SER A 13 -5.01 14.67 23.22
N GLN A 14 -4.36 14.91 24.36
CA GLN A 14 -3.00 15.45 24.39
C GLN A 14 -1.96 14.44 23.90
N LEU A 15 -2.12 13.16 24.28
CA LEU A 15 -1.21 12.10 23.85
C LEU A 15 -1.28 11.87 22.33
N MET A 16 -2.48 11.85 21.76
CA MET A 16 -2.70 11.79 20.32
C MET A 16 -2.05 12.96 19.60
N ASN A 17 -2.23 14.18 20.13
CA ASN A 17 -1.60 15.38 19.59
C ASN A 17 -0.06 15.29 19.61
N LEU A 18 0.53 14.76 20.68
CA LEU A 18 1.98 14.53 20.79
C LEU A 18 2.48 13.49 19.78
N ILE A 19 1.78 12.37 19.62
CA ILE A 19 2.14 11.32 18.66
C ILE A 19 2.10 11.89 17.23
N ILE A 20 1.07 12.65 16.89
CA ILE A 20 0.88 13.21 15.55
C ILE A 20 1.89 14.33 15.29
N ASN A 21 2.10 15.25 16.22
CA ASN A 21 2.88 16.47 15.92
C ASN A 21 4.35 16.43 16.39
N THR A 22 4.74 15.48 17.24
CA THR A 22 6.08 15.48 17.85
C THR A 22 6.90 14.23 17.55
N PHE A 23 6.29 13.05 17.43
CA PHE A 23 7.05 11.80 17.31
C PHE A 23 7.62 11.54 15.91
N TYR A 24 6.99 12.10 14.88
CA TYR A 24 7.41 11.91 13.50
C TYR A 24 8.00 13.18 12.91
N SER A 25 9.25 13.09 12.44
CA SER A 25 9.92 14.18 11.75
C SER A 25 9.50 14.32 10.28
N SER A 26 8.94 13.26 9.70
CA SER A 26 8.47 13.23 8.32
C SER A 26 7.09 12.60 8.25
N LYS A 27 6.18 13.26 7.53
CA LYS A 27 4.81 12.77 7.35
C LYS A 27 4.77 11.47 6.56
N GLU A 28 5.69 11.27 5.62
CA GLU A 28 5.73 10.11 4.71
C GLU A 28 5.82 8.75 5.42
N ILE A 29 6.20 8.76 6.70
CA ILE A 29 6.32 7.56 7.55
C ILE A 29 4.97 6.86 7.73
N PHE A 30 3.83 7.55 7.57
CA PHE A 30 2.51 6.94 7.72
C PHE A 30 2.36 5.68 6.84
N LEU A 31 2.82 5.72 5.59
CA LEU A 31 2.68 4.61 4.67
C LEU A 31 3.52 3.40 5.10
N ARG A 32 4.73 3.66 5.61
CA ARG A 32 5.60 2.62 6.19
C ARG A 32 4.91 1.92 7.36
N GLU A 33 4.34 2.69 8.30
CA GLU A 33 3.68 2.14 9.48
C GLU A 33 2.47 1.30 9.09
N LEU A 34 1.63 1.79 8.16
CA LEU A 34 0.43 1.06 7.73
C LEU A 34 0.77 -0.22 6.96
N ILE A 35 1.75 -0.18 6.05
CA ILE A 35 2.21 -1.40 5.35
C ILE A 35 2.87 -2.39 6.32
N SER A 36 3.61 -1.90 7.32
CA SER A 36 4.22 -2.76 8.35
C SER A 36 3.14 -3.47 9.17
N ASN A 37 2.08 -2.76 9.57
CA ASN A 37 0.95 -3.34 10.28
C ASN A 37 0.19 -4.37 9.43
N ALA A 38 0.03 -4.09 8.13
CA ALA A 38 -0.54 -5.04 7.17
C ALA A 38 0.29 -6.32 7.04
N SER A 39 1.63 -6.18 6.96
CA SER A 39 2.55 -7.33 6.97
C SER A 39 2.42 -8.16 8.24
N ASP A 40 2.32 -7.51 9.41
CA ASP A 40 2.13 -8.21 10.68
C ASP A 40 0.80 -8.99 10.70
N ALA A 41 -0.27 -8.45 10.11
CA ALA A 41 -1.56 -9.14 9.99
C ALA A 41 -1.48 -10.37 9.08
N LEU A 42 -0.69 -10.29 8.00
CA LEU A 42 -0.42 -11.41 7.09
C LEU A 42 0.44 -12.48 7.77
N ASP A 43 1.47 -12.09 8.52
CA ASP A 43 2.31 -13.02 9.28
C ASP A 43 1.52 -13.79 10.34
N LYS A 44 0.63 -13.11 11.07
CA LYS A 44 -0.29 -13.78 12.01
C LYS A 44 -1.16 -14.82 11.34
N LEU A 45 -1.74 -14.47 10.19
CA LEU A 45 -2.57 -15.39 9.43
C LEU A 45 -1.76 -16.57 8.90
N HIS A 46 -0.59 -16.30 8.32
CA HIS A 46 0.31 -17.32 7.80
C HIS A 46 0.69 -18.31 8.90
N PHE A 47 1.16 -17.81 10.05
CA PHE A 47 1.49 -18.66 11.19
C PHE A 47 0.30 -19.48 11.69
N THR A 48 -0.88 -18.86 11.82
CA THR A 48 -2.09 -19.57 12.24
C THR A 48 -2.48 -20.65 11.23
N SER A 49 -2.23 -20.42 9.94
CA SER A 49 -2.51 -21.40 8.88
C SER A 49 -1.62 -22.65 8.93
N LEU A 50 -0.41 -22.55 9.51
CA LEU A 50 0.50 -23.70 9.68
C LEU A 50 -0.09 -24.76 10.62
N THR A 51 -0.86 -24.34 11.62
CA THR A 51 -1.54 -25.24 12.57
C THR A 51 -3.01 -25.47 12.21
N ARG A 52 -3.64 -24.49 11.56
CA ARG A 52 -5.07 -24.52 11.20
C ARG A 52 -5.28 -24.01 9.76
N PRO A 53 -5.06 -24.84 8.73
CA PRO A 53 -5.14 -24.40 7.32
C PRO A 53 -6.50 -23.83 6.90
N SER A 54 -7.59 -24.18 7.60
CA SER A 54 -8.94 -23.68 7.32
C SER A 54 -9.09 -22.16 7.45
N VAL A 55 -8.19 -21.47 8.18
CA VAL A 55 -8.25 -20.00 8.35
C VAL A 55 -8.01 -19.23 7.04
N LEU A 56 -7.36 -19.84 6.04
CA LEU A 56 -7.18 -19.23 4.74
C LEU A 56 -8.51 -19.15 3.94
N GLY A 57 -9.49 -20.02 4.26
CA GLY A 57 -10.79 -20.03 3.60
C GLY A 57 -10.70 -20.04 2.07
N LYS A 58 -11.52 -19.20 1.41
CA LYS A 58 -11.51 -19.02 -0.05
C LYS A 58 -10.40 -18.08 -0.53
N GLN A 59 -10.02 -17.10 0.30
CA GLN A 59 -9.01 -16.10 -0.03
C GLN A 59 -7.63 -16.57 0.43
N LYS A 60 -6.94 -17.30 -0.46
CA LYS A 60 -5.62 -17.87 -0.18
C LYS A 60 -4.47 -16.90 -0.42
N ASP A 61 -4.69 -15.89 -1.25
CA ASP A 61 -3.66 -14.92 -1.59
C ASP A 61 -3.35 -14.02 -0.39
N LEU A 62 -2.06 -13.88 -0.10
CA LEU A 62 -1.52 -13.01 0.95
C LEU A 62 -0.81 -11.85 0.27
N LYS A 63 -1.41 -10.66 0.38
CA LYS A 63 -0.96 -9.43 -0.27
C LYS A 63 -1.42 -8.17 0.47
N VAL A 64 -0.78 -7.06 0.12
CA VAL A 64 -1.17 -5.70 0.48
C VAL A 64 -1.47 -4.92 -0.80
N ASP A 65 -2.63 -4.28 -0.88
CA ASP A 65 -3.02 -3.41 -1.98
C ASP A 65 -3.02 -1.94 -1.51
N VAL A 66 -2.40 -1.06 -2.28
CA VAL A 66 -2.36 0.40 -2.07
C VAL A 66 -3.16 1.05 -3.19
N ILE A 67 -4.29 1.68 -2.84
CA ILE A 67 -5.31 2.10 -3.79
C ILE A 67 -5.58 3.61 -3.62
N PRO A 68 -4.92 4.47 -4.42
CA PRO A 68 -5.24 5.89 -4.43
C PRO A 68 -6.55 6.14 -5.19
N ARG A 69 -7.44 6.94 -4.60
CA ARG A 69 -8.69 7.42 -5.22
C ARG A 69 -8.68 8.94 -5.28
N GLU A 70 -8.08 9.46 -6.35
CA GLU A 70 -7.93 10.91 -6.55
C GLU A 70 -9.27 11.66 -6.53
N LYS A 71 -10.31 11.10 -7.14
CA LYS A 71 -11.65 11.71 -7.24
C LYS A 71 -12.33 11.86 -5.87
N ASP A 72 -12.08 10.90 -4.97
CA ASP A 72 -12.70 10.85 -3.64
C ASP A 72 -11.81 11.48 -2.55
N ASN A 73 -10.59 11.92 -2.90
CA ASN A 73 -9.57 12.39 -1.96
C ASN A 73 -9.23 11.36 -0.86
N ILE A 74 -9.18 10.08 -1.24
CA ILE A 74 -8.98 8.96 -0.32
C ILE A 74 -7.80 8.10 -0.76
N LEU A 75 -7.00 7.65 0.21
CA LEU A 75 -6.02 6.58 0.02
C LEU A 75 -6.46 5.35 0.83
N VAL A 76 -6.53 4.19 0.17
CA VAL A 76 -6.89 2.93 0.82
C VAL A 76 -5.67 2.02 0.89
N ILE A 77 -5.40 1.47 2.08
CA ILE A 77 -4.44 0.38 2.30
C ILE A 77 -5.24 -0.86 2.69
N ARG A 78 -5.25 -1.87 1.82
CA ARG A 78 -6.00 -3.11 2.02
C ARG A 78 -5.01 -4.25 2.25
N ASP A 79 -5.22 -5.02 3.32
CA ASP A 79 -4.51 -6.26 3.57
C ASP A 79 -5.47 -7.44 3.57
N THR A 80 -4.92 -8.59 3.21
CA THR A 80 -5.64 -9.89 3.14
C THR A 80 -5.31 -10.78 4.34
N GLY A 81 -4.84 -10.17 5.42
CA GLY A 81 -4.38 -10.80 6.66
C GLY A 81 -5.52 -11.31 7.53
N VAL A 82 -5.26 -11.40 8.82
CA VAL A 82 -6.18 -12.04 9.79
C VAL A 82 -7.45 -11.23 10.06
N GLY A 83 -7.40 -9.90 9.92
CA GLY A 83 -8.48 -8.99 10.31
C GLY A 83 -8.58 -8.80 11.83
N MET A 84 -9.61 -8.09 12.29
CA MET A 84 -9.85 -7.79 13.70
C MET A 84 -11.30 -8.11 14.09
N THR A 85 -11.49 -8.64 15.29
CA THR A 85 -12.83 -8.76 15.90
C THR A 85 -13.29 -7.41 16.44
N LYS A 86 -14.57 -7.28 16.82
CA LYS A 86 -15.05 -6.08 17.50
C LYS A 86 -14.27 -5.80 18.80
N ALA A 87 -13.90 -6.85 19.52
CA ALA A 87 -13.09 -6.75 20.72
C ALA A 87 -11.68 -6.23 20.40
N ASP A 88 -11.07 -6.66 19.31
CA ASP A 88 -9.74 -6.19 18.88
C ASP A 88 -9.77 -4.71 18.46
N LEU A 89 -10.82 -4.26 17.78
CA LEU A 89 -11.00 -2.85 17.43
C LEU A 89 -10.98 -1.95 18.67
N ILE A 90 -11.73 -2.34 19.72
CA ILE A 90 -11.77 -1.60 20.99
C ILE A 90 -10.43 -1.68 21.72
N ASN A 91 -9.86 -2.88 21.81
CA ASN A 91 -8.71 -3.15 22.66
C ASN A 91 -7.35 -2.78 22.04
N CYS A 92 -7.23 -2.76 20.72
CA CYS A 92 -5.98 -2.48 20.02
C CYS A 92 -6.00 -1.09 19.37
N LEU A 93 -7.03 -0.75 18.59
CA LEU A 93 -7.12 0.58 17.95
C LEU A 93 -7.67 1.65 18.90
N GLY A 94 -8.54 1.27 19.83
CA GLY A 94 -9.10 2.17 20.83
C GLY A 94 -8.21 2.43 22.05
N THR A 95 -7.11 1.69 22.22
CA THR A 95 -6.22 1.80 23.37
C THR A 95 -4.80 2.12 22.92
N ILE A 96 -4.30 3.31 23.25
CA ILE A 96 -2.94 3.74 22.91
C ILE A 96 -1.92 2.83 23.61
N ALA A 97 -0.83 2.52 22.91
CA ALA A 97 0.27 1.69 23.38
C ALA A 97 -0.09 0.21 23.63
N LYS A 98 -1.19 -0.26 23.04
CA LYS A 98 -1.56 -1.68 23.05
C LYS A 98 -1.42 -2.25 21.64
N SER A 99 -0.50 -3.21 21.48
CA SER A 99 -0.24 -3.87 20.20
C SER A 99 -0.74 -5.31 20.21
N GLY A 100 -1.64 -5.63 19.29
CA GLY A 100 -2.04 -7.01 19.04
C GLY A 100 -0.89 -7.86 18.48
N ALA A 101 0.13 -7.26 17.85
CA ALA A 101 1.33 -7.98 17.41
C ALA A 101 2.18 -8.42 18.61
N LYS A 102 2.33 -7.54 19.62
CA LYS A 102 2.99 -7.90 20.87
C LYS A 102 2.27 -9.04 21.60
N GLN A 103 0.96 -8.96 21.73
CA GLN A 103 0.15 -10.03 22.35
C GLN A 103 0.29 -11.36 21.61
N PHE A 104 0.34 -11.32 20.28
CA PHE A 104 0.56 -12.53 19.48
C PHE A 104 1.94 -13.15 19.71
N MET A 105 2.99 -12.31 19.78
CA MET A 105 4.35 -12.78 20.10
C MET A 105 4.44 -13.44 21.49
N GLU A 106 3.71 -12.93 22.48
CA GLU A 106 3.65 -13.51 23.83
C GLU A 106 2.93 -14.87 23.86
N MET A 107 1.98 -15.10 22.94
CA MET A 107 1.27 -16.38 22.80
C MET A 107 2.09 -17.45 22.05
N ILE A 108 3.09 -17.05 21.29
CA ILE A 108 3.95 -17.97 20.56
C ILE A 108 5.06 -18.49 21.48
N SER A 109 5.24 -19.81 21.54
CA SER A 109 6.30 -20.46 22.32
C SER A 109 7.70 -20.06 21.83
N GLU A 110 8.65 -19.93 22.75
CA GLU A 110 10.07 -19.74 22.43
C GLU A 110 10.54 -20.78 21.39
N GLY A 111 11.03 -20.30 20.23
CA GLY A 111 11.57 -21.15 19.15
C GLY A 111 10.84 -21.07 17.80
N ALA A 112 9.70 -20.39 17.70
CA ALA A 112 9.09 -20.09 16.40
C ALA A 112 9.77 -18.88 15.73
N ASP A 113 10.11 -19.00 14.46
CA ASP A 113 10.71 -17.93 13.66
C ASP A 113 9.66 -16.93 13.17
N VAL A 114 8.96 -16.28 14.11
CA VAL A 114 8.01 -15.20 13.83
C VAL A 114 8.60 -13.89 14.31
N SER A 115 8.78 -12.94 13.40
CA SER A 115 9.36 -11.64 13.72
C SER A 115 8.41 -10.51 13.30
N LEU A 116 7.42 -10.23 14.15
CA LEU A 116 6.50 -9.09 13.95
C LEU A 116 7.18 -7.74 14.17
N ILE A 117 6.81 -6.72 13.40
CA ILE A 117 7.42 -5.39 13.36
C ILE A 117 6.82 -4.48 14.43
N GLY A 118 5.50 -4.35 14.49
CA GLY A 118 4.76 -3.31 15.24
C GLY A 118 4.54 -3.61 16.72
N GLN A 119 5.55 -3.49 17.57
CA GLN A 119 5.45 -3.84 18.99
C GLN A 119 4.91 -2.73 19.91
N PHE A 120 4.95 -1.46 19.47
CA PHE A 120 4.66 -0.30 20.32
C PHE A 120 3.17 0.05 20.45
N GLY A 121 2.34 -0.28 19.44
CA GLY A 121 0.90 0.05 19.47
C GLY A 121 0.59 1.55 19.29
N VAL A 122 1.45 2.29 18.58
CA VAL A 122 1.22 3.70 18.25
C VAL A 122 1.31 4.01 16.75
N GLY A 123 1.89 3.11 15.95
CA GLY A 123 2.15 3.32 14.52
C GLY A 123 0.90 3.60 13.70
N PHE A 124 -0.25 3.02 14.06
CA PHE A 124 -1.53 3.29 13.40
C PHE A 124 -1.90 4.78 13.40
N TYR A 125 -1.64 5.50 14.50
CA TYR A 125 -2.03 6.90 14.62
C TYR A 125 -1.17 7.85 13.76
N SER A 126 -0.06 7.36 13.18
CA SER A 126 0.68 8.10 12.15
C SER A 126 -0.18 8.39 10.90
N ALA A 127 -1.28 7.64 10.68
CA ALA A 127 -2.26 7.94 9.64
C ALA A 127 -2.77 9.39 9.71
N TYR A 128 -2.97 9.92 10.92
CA TYR A 128 -3.46 11.29 11.14
C TYR A 128 -2.40 12.38 10.86
N LEU A 129 -1.16 12.02 10.52
CA LEU A 129 -0.19 12.96 9.94
C LEU A 129 -0.73 13.54 8.64
N VAL A 130 -1.34 12.68 7.82
CA VAL A 130 -1.80 13.00 6.45
C VAL A 130 -3.32 13.00 6.31
N ALA A 131 -4.04 12.29 7.16
CA ALA A 131 -5.50 12.17 7.11
C ALA A 131 -6.20 13.05 8.15
N GLU A 132 -7.38 13.57 7.80
CA GLU A 132 -8.29 14.24 8.73
C GLU A 132 -9.25 13.25 9.41
N LYS A 133 -9.58 12.17 8.71
CA LYS A 133 -10.43 11.08 9.19
C LYS A 133 -9.85 9.75 8.73
N VAL A 134 -9.91 8.76 9.60
CA VAL A 134 -9.51 7.38 9.29
C VAL A 134 -10.70 6.48 9.54
N GLU A 135 -11.00 5.63 8.57
CA GLU A 135 -11.95 4.53 8.70
C GLU A 135 -11.21 3.21 8.54
N VAL A 136 -11.61 2.20 9.30
CA VAL A 136 -11.04 0.86 9.26
C VAL A 136 -12.18 -0.12 9.08
N ILE A 137 -12.28 -0.72 7.91
CA ILE A 137 -13.21 -1.82 7.64
C ILE A 137 -12.45 -3.12 7.84
N THR A 138 -12.96 -4.04 8.64
CA THR A 138 -12.23 -5.28 8.94
C THR A 138 -13.17 -6.46 9.06
N LYS A 139 -12.69 -7.62 8.58
CA LYS A 139 -13.37 -8.91 8.68
C LYS A 139 -12.41 -9.96 9.22
N HIS A 140 -12.62 -10.33 10.48
CA HIS A 140 -12.00 -11.52 11.06
C HIS A 140 -12.85 -12.76 10.76
N ASN A 141 -12.25 -13.95 10.63
CA ASN A 141 -13.02 -15.18 10.36
C ASN A 141 -14.02 -15.52 11.47
N ASP A 142 -13.67 -15.20 12.72
CA ASP A 142 -14.45 -15.53 13.92
C ASP A 142 -15.46 -14.44 14.33
N ASP A 143 -15.66 -13.40 13.50
CA ASP A 143 -16.59 -12.31 13.81
C ASP A 143 -17.23 -11.72 12.53
N SER A 144 -18.21 -10.83 12.69
CA SER A 144 -18.83 -10.08 11.60
C SER A 144 -17.86 -9.04 10.99
N CYS A 145 -18.20 -8.49 9.81
CA CYS A 145 -17.49 -7.32 9.31
C CYS A 145 -17.91 -6.09 10.11
N PHE A 146 -16.95 -5.28 10.53
CA PHE A 146 -17.20 -4.00 11.23
C PHE A 146 -16.46 -2.85 10.55
N LYS A 147 -17.01 -1.65 10.71
CA LYS A 147 -16.34 -0.39 10.39
C LYS A 147 -16.05 0.38 11.67
N TRP A 148 -14.78 0.70 11.88
CA TRP A 148 -14.31 1.65 12.89
C TRP A 148 -14.05 3.01 12.23
N SER A 149 -14.37 4.11 12.91
CA SER A 149 -14.17 5.47 12.37
C SER A 149 -13.73 6.45 13.47
N SER A 150 -12.75 7.30 13.17
CA SER A 150 -12.34 8.39 14.07
C SER A 150 -11.62 9.52 13.34
N THR A 151 -11.75 10.73 13.89
CA THR A 151 -11.04 11.96 13.48
C THR A 151 -9.88 12.31 14.44
N ALA A 152 -9.45 11.37 15.29
CA ALA A 152 -8.48 11.60 16.38
C ALA A 152 -8.92 12.64 17.43
N GLY A 153 -10.21 13.00 17.49
CA GLY A 153 -10.79 13.94 18.46
C GLY A 153 -11.04 13.36 19.87
N GLY A 154 -10.38 12.25 20.23
CA GLY A 154 -10.53 11.58 21.53
C GLY A 154 -11.62 10.51 21.60
N THR A 155 -12.41 10.31 20.55
CA THR A 155 -13.44 9.27 20.46
C THR A 155 -13.38 8.52 19.13
N PHE A 156 -14.02 7.37 19.07
CA PHE A 156 -14.19 6.57 17.87
C PHE A 156 -15.54 5.86 17.88
N GLU A 157 -16.02 5.46 16.71
CA GLU A 157 -17.28 4.77 16.51
C GLU A 157 -17.05 3.39 15.88
N ILE A 158 -17.87 2.41 16.22
CA ILE A 158 -17.88 1.08 15.60
C ILE A 158 -19.31 0.76 15.17
N GLU A 159 -19.48 0.49 13.88
CA GLU A 159 -20.75 0.08 13.28
C GLU A 159 -20.58 -1.18 12.41
N ASP A 160 -21.71 -1.77 12.01
CA ASP A 160 -21.69 -2.88 11.06
C ASP A 160 -21.21 -2.39 9.69
N CYS A 161 -20.52 -3.27 9.00
CA CYS A 161 -19.90 -3.00 7.70
C CYS A 161 -20.95 -2.55 6.66
N PRO A 162 -20.77 -1.40 6.00
CA PRO A 162 -21.64 -0.99 4.92
C PRO A 162 -21.52 -1.99 3.75
N ARG A 163 -22.66 -2.48 3.24
CA ARG A 163 -22.73 -3.55 2.24
C ARG A 163 -22.01 -3.25 0.91
N ASP A 164 -21.70 -1.98 0.62
CA ASP A 164 -21.28 -1.53 -0.72
C ASP A 164 -20.14 -0.49 -0.74
N TYR A 165 -19.30 -0.37 0.30
CA TYR A 165 -18.34 0.76 0.38
C TYR A 165 -17.36 0.83 -0.81
N PHE A 166 -16.95 -0.32 -1.35
CA PHE A 166 -16.10 -0.42 -2.54
C PHE A 166 -16.53 -1.52 -3.53
N GLY A 167 -17.81 -1.88 -3.55
CA GLY A 167 -18.40 -2.81 -4.51
C GLY A 167 -18.11 -4.31 -4.31
N GLU A 168 -17.09 -4.67 -3.52
CA GLU A 168 -16.80 -6.07 -3.15
C GLU A 168 -16.83 -6.26 -1.63
N GLU A 169 -17.48 -7.33 -1.19
CA GLU A 169 -17.52 -7.70 0.22
C GLU A 169 -16.16 -8.26 0.67
N LEU A 170 -15.57 -7.63 1.70
CA LEU A 170 -14.30 -8.04 2.28
C LEU A 170 -14.44 -9.44 2.92
N GLN A 171 -13.83 -10.44 2.29
CA GLN A 171 -13.90 -11.84 2.77
C GLN A 171 -13.10 -12.04 4.06
N ARG A 172 -11.92 -11.41 4.16
CA ARG A 172 -11.04 -11.40 5.33
C ARG A 172 -10.02 -10.26 5.22
N GLY A 173 -9.52 -9.80 6.35
CA GLY A 173 -8.44 -8.82 6.44
C GLY A 173 -8.96 -7.46 6.85
N THR A 174 -8.30 -6.40 6.38
CA THR A 174 -8.62 -5.03 6.76
C THR A 174 -8.42 -4.06 5.61
N GLU A 175 -9.25 -3.04 5.54
CA GLU A 175 -9.10 -1.85 4.70
C GLU A 175 -8.98 -0.63 5.58
N ILE A 176 -7.87 0.08 5.47
CA ILE A 176 -7.63 1.35 6.14
C ILE A 176 -7.84 2.45 5.12
N ILE A 177 -8.82 3.31 5.38
CA ILE A 177 -9.31 4.34 4.48
C ILE A 177 -8.91 5.69 5.07
N LEU A 178 -8.02 6.37 4.35
CA LEU A 178 -7.47 7.66 4.77
C LEU A 178 -8.17 8.77 3.99
N HIS A 179 -9.00 9.55 4.65
CA HIS A 179 -9.54 10.80 4.11
C HIS A 179 -8.45 11.85 4.25
N LEU A 180 -7.77 12.17 3.15
CA LEU A 180 -6.55 12.99 3.19
C LEU A 180 -6.87 14.46 3.43
N LYS A 181 -5.98 15.14 4.16
CA LYS A 181 -6.04 16.61 4.28
C LYS A 181 -5.80 17.24 2.90
N GLU A 182 -6.38 18.41 2.66
CA GLU A 182 -6.29 19.14 1.38
C GLU A 182 -4.86 19.39 0.92
N ASP A 183 -3.94 19.63 1.86
CA ASP A 183 -2.51 19.88 1.60
C ASP A 183 -1.67 18.60 1.43
N GLN A 184 -2.29 17.41 1.50
CA GLN A 184 -1.60 16.11 1.47
C GLN A 184 -1.96 15.27 0.23
N LYS A 185 -2.55 15.90 -0.81
CA LYS A 185 -2.92 15.25 -2.08
C LYS A 185 -1.74 14.67 -2.86
N GLU A 186 -0.49 15.04 -2.52
CA GLU A 186 0.71 14.41 -3.09
C GLU A 186 0.72 12.89 -2.89
N TYR A 187 0.12 12.39 -1.79
CA TYR A 187 0.06 10.96 -1.48
C TYR A 187 -1.04 10.20 -2.24
N LEU A 188 -1.75 10.87 -3.17
CA LEU A 188 -2.61 10.20 -4.14
C LEU A 188 -1.91 9.95 -5.47
N LYS A 189 -0.73 10.56 -5.68
CA LYS A 189 0.05 10.37 -6.90
C LYS A 189 0.77 9.03 -6.87
N ALA A 190 0.49 8.19 -7.88
CA ALA A 190 1.06 6.85 -7.99
C ALA A 190 2.60 6.86 -7.91
N ASP A 191 3.27 7.78 -8.61
CA ASP A 191 4.73 7.88 -8.59
C ASP A 191 5.28 8.18 -7.18
N ARG A 192 4.59 9.03 -6.42
CA ARG A 192 4.97 9.36 -5.04
C ARG A 192 4.78 8.15 -4.12
N LEU A 193 3.65 7.45 -4.23
CA LEU A 193 3.40 6.23 -3.47
C LEU A 193 4.42 5.14 -3.80
N GLU A 194 4.75 4.97 -5.08
CA GLU A 194 5.76 4.00 -5.52
C GLU A 194 7.15 4.32 -4.96
N GLU A 195 7.55 5.59 -4.96
CA GLU A 195 8.80 6.05 -4.33
C GLU A 195 8.82 5.67 -2.84
N LEU A 196 7.73 5.93 -2.11
CA LEU A 196 7.64 5.66 -0.68
C LEU A 196 7.65 4.16 -0.35
N ILE A 197 6.92 3.35 -1.13
CA ILE A 197 6.94 1.89 -1.00
C ILE A 197 8.36 1.36 -1.25
N LYS A 198 9.02 1.83 -2.32
CA LYS A 198 10.42 1.47 -2.62
C LYS A 198 11.39 1.94 -1.54
N LYS A 199 11.13 3.08 -0.91
CA LYS A 199 12.01 3.65 0.12
C LYS A 199 11.92 2.89 1.44
N HIS A 200 10.70 2.52 1.86
CA HIS A 200 10.43 2.09 3.25
C HIS A 200 9.92 0.65 3.37
N SER A 201 9.45 0.03 2.29
CA SER A 201 8.75 -1.27 2.34
C SER A 201 9.17 -2.22 1.21
N MET A 202 10.28 -1.93 0.53
CA MET A 202 10.80 -2.70 -0.60
C MET A 202 11.09 -4.17 -0.27
N PHE A 203 11.33 -4.49 1.00
CA PHE A 203 11.76 -5.82 1.43
C PHE A 203 10.76 -6.51 2.34
N ILE A 204 9.55 -5.97 2.46
CA ILE A 204 8.42 -6.67 3.07
C ILE A 204 8.19 -8.00 2.33
N GLY A 205 7.92 -9.06 3.09
CA GLY A 205 7.88 -10.44 2.58
C GLY A 205 6.64 -10.79 1.76
N TYR A 206 5.64 -9.91 1.74
CA TYR A 206 4.39 -10.09 1.01
C TYR A 206 4.32 -9.14 -0.19
N PRO A 207 3.69 -9.54 -1.31
CA PRO A 207 3.53 -8.69 -2.47
C PRO A 207 2.69 -7.45 -2.13
N ILE A 208 3.22 -6.30 -2.51
CA ILE A 208 2.59 -4.98 -2.40
C ILE A 208 2.19 -4.54 -3.80
N TYR A 209 0.90 -4.42 -4.04
CA TYR A 209 0.34 -3.94 -5.30
C TYR A 209 -0.05 -2.48 -5.18
N LEU A 210 0.37 -1.65 -6.14
CA LEU A 210 -0.04 -0.26 -6.27
C LEU A 210 -1.01 -0.14 -7.44
N TYR A 211 -2.20 0.38 -7.17
CA TYR A 211 -3.22 0.63 -8.19
C TYR A 211 -2.95 1.95 -8.90
N LYS A 212 -3.07 1.93 -10.22
CA LYS A 212 -2.80 3.04 -11.13
C LYS A 212 -3.92 3.14 -12.15
N THR A 213 -4.29 4.37 -12.52
CA THR A 213 -5.19 4.61 -13.65
C THR A 213 -4.37 4.81 -14.91
N ARG A 214 -4.69 4.07 -15.97
CA ARG A 214 -4.10 4.23 -17.30
C ARG A 214 -5.19 4.59 -18.31
N GLU A 215 -4.92 5.55 -19.19
CA GLU A 215 -5.77 5.78 -20.36
C GLU A 215 -5.43 4.76 -21.43
N GLU A 216 -6.42 3.99 -21.87
CA GLU A 216 -6.34 3.14 -23.07
C GLU A 216 -7.31 3.66 -24.13
N GLU A 217 -6.85 3.69 -25.39
CA GLU A 217 -7.70 4.05 -26.52
C GLU A 217 -8.49 2.81 -26.94
N VAL A 218 -9.80 2.85 -26.79
CA VAL A 218 -10.71 1.80 -27.23
C VAL A 218 -11.43 2.28 -28.49
N GLU A 219 -11.32 1.51 -29.58
CA GLU A 219 -12.14 1.75 -30.77
C GLU A 219 -13.60 1.41 -30.44
N VAL A 220 -14.50 2.39 -30.56
CA VAL A 220 -15.94 2.17 -30.41
C VAL A 220 -16.57 2.26 -31.80
N GLU A 221 -17.30 1.22 -32.20
CA GLU A 221 -18.15 1.26 -33.40
C GLU A 221 -19.25 2.30 -33.16
N SER A 222 -19.34 3.29 -34.04
CA SER A 222 -20.40 4.29 -33.99
C SER A 222 -21.74 3.64 -34.32
N GLU A 223 -22.69 3.66 -33.38
CA GLU A 223 -24.09 3.41 -33.75
C GLU A 223 -24.53 4.47 -34.79
N PRO A 224 -25.27 4.08 -35.84
CA PRO A 224 -25.71 5.02 -36.85
C PRO A 224 -26.66 6.04 -36.22
N GLU A 225 -26.28 7.33 -36.27
CA GLU A 225 -27.17 8.43 -35.95
C GLU A 225 -28.47 8.29 -36.74
N LYS A 226 -29.58 8.09 -36.04
CA LYS A 226 -30.91 8.29 -36.63
C LYS A 226 -31.02 9.76 -36.99
N LYS A 227 -30.93 10.08 -38.28
CA LYS A 227 -31.34 11.38 -38.80
C LYS A 227 -32.82 11.59 -38.44
N ASP A 228 -33.09 12.56 -37.58
CA ASP A 228 -34.42 13.15 -37.44
C ASP A 228 -34.75 13.87 -38.75
N ASP A 229 -35.66 13.30 -39.53
CA ASP A 229 -36.33 13.97 -40.65
C ASP A 229 -37.37 14.95 -40.09
N GLU A 230 -36.96 16.19 -39.79
CA GLU A 230 -37.90 17.31 -39.71
C GLU A 230 -38.32 17.75 -41.12
N LYS A 231 -39.54 17.34 -41.50
CA LYS A 231 -40.27 17.91 -42.64
C LYS A 231 -40.42 19.43 -42.50
N LYS A 232 -39.99 20.17 -43.51
CA LYS A 232 -40.58 21.47 -43.87
C LYS A 232 -41.09 21.43 -45.30
N GLU A 233 -42.39 21.60 -45.44
CA GLU A 233 -43.06 22.02 -46.67
C GLU A 233 -42.58 23.44 -47.05
N ASP A 234 -42.23 23.68 -48.32
CA ASP A 234 -43.09 24.51 -49.18
C ASP A 234 -42.64 24.52 -50.66
N GLU A 235 -43.63 24.81 -51.51
CA GLU A 235 -43.75 24.73 -52.97
C GLU A 235 -42.64 25.35 -53.87
N LYS A 236 -42.34 24.70 -55.02
CA LYS A 236 -42.76 25.05 -56.41
C LYS A 236 -41.69 24.82 -57.52
N LYS A 237 -42.19 24.21 -58.61
CA LYS A 237 -41.84 24.30 -60.05
C LYS A 237 -40.97 23.21 -60.71
N GLU A 238 -41.58 22.73 -61.81
CA GLU A 238 -41.14 21.84 -62.88
C GLU A 238 -39.88 22.37 -63.60
N ASP A 239 -38.93 21.49 -63.95
CA ASP A 239 -38.74 21.00 -65.32
C ASP A 239 -37.47 20.13 -65.46
N GLU A 240 -37.60 19.13 -66.34
CA GLU A 240 -36.59 18.49 -67.20
C GLU A 240 -35.32 17.79 -66.67
N VAL A 241 -35.38 16.46 -66.71
CA VAL A 241 -34.58 15.55 -67.57
C VAL A 241 -33.04 15.43 -67.39
N HIS A 242 -32.65 14.15 -67.23
CA HIS A 242 -31.42 13.45 -67.65
C HIS A 242 -30.26 13.19 -66.66
N GLU A 243 -29.93 11.90 -66.64
CA GLU A 243 -28.62 11.24 -66.39
C GLU A 243 -28.24 10.92 -64.94
N ALA A 244 -28.65 9.74 -64.48
CA ALA A 244 -28.06 9.04 -63.35
C ALA A 244 -26.81 8.26 -63.84
N SER A 245 -25.62 8.78 -63.52
CA SER A 245 -24.38 8.02 -63.52
C SER A 245 -24.23 7.30 -62.16
N ASP A 246 -23.93 6.01 -62.22
CA ASP A 246 -23.42 5.23 -61.09
C ASP A 246 -22.18 5.90 -60.50
N ASP A 247 -22.22 6.26 -59.21
CA ASP A 247 -21.03 6.50 -58.40
C ASP A 247 -21.25 5.84 -57.03
N GLU A 248 -20.64 4.66 -56.84
CA GLU A 248 -20.58 3.96 -55.56
C GLU A 248 -19.67 4.73 -54.59
N GLU A 249 -20.22 5.68 -53.84
CA GLU A 249 -19.54 6.26 -52.68
C GLU A 249 -19.39 5.20 -51.57
N LYS A 250 -18.18 4.62 -51.47
CA LYS A 250 -17.72 3.92 -50.26
C LYS A 250 -17.80 4.86 -49.06
N LYS A 251 -18.82 4.67 -48.21
CA LYS A 251 -18.83 5.20 -46.84
C LYS A 251 -17.67 4.58 -46.06
N GLU A 252 -16.59 5.33 -45.88
CA GLU A 252 -15.62 5.05 -44.83
C GLU A 252 -16.30 5.21 -43.47
N GLU A 253 -16.48 4.10 -42.75
CA GLU A 253 -16.81 4.11 -41.33
C GLU A 253 -15.70 4.85 -40.57
N LYS A 254 -15.97 6.09 -40.16
CA LYS A 254 -15.10 6.81 -39.23
C LYS A 254 -15.21 6.17 -37.85
N LYS A 255 -14.30 5.23 -37.57
CA LYS A 255 -14.08 4.69 -36.22
C LYS A 255 -13.75 5.85 -35.27
N LYS A 256 -14.50 5.96 -34.16
CA LYS A 256 -14.25 6.95 -33.11
C LYS A 256 -13.47 6.26 -32.00
N THR A 257 -12.23 6.68 -31.79
CA THR A 257 -11.40 6.24 -30.66
C THR A 257 -11.85 7.00 -29.40
N VAL A 258 -12.31 6.27 -28.39
CA VAL A 258 -12.68 6.83 -27.08
C VAL A 258 -11.61 6.42 -26.07
N LYS A 259 -11.05 7.39 -25.36
CA LYS A 259 -10.14 7.13 -24.24
C LYS A 259 -10.93 6.61 -23.05
N LYS A 260 -10.62 5.40 -22.59
CA LYS A 260 -11.21 4.80 -21.39
C LYS A 260 -10.14 4.72 -20.30
N GLU A 261 -10.48 5.17 -19.10
CA GLU A 261 -9.65 4.93 -17.90
C GLU A 261 -9.78 3.47 -17.49
N VAL A 262 -8.67 2.74 -17.48
CA VAL A 262 -8.56 1.36 -17.00
C VAL A 262 -7.71 1.35 -15.74
N GLU A 263 -8.20 0.65 -14.72
CA GLU A 263 -7.47 0.46 -13.47
C GLU A 263 -6.51 -0.73 -13.62
N VAL A 264 -5.23 -0.50 -13.35
CA VAL A 264 -4.17 -1.51 -13.43
C VAL A 264 -3.44 -1.56 -12.09
N HIS A 265 -3.13 -2.75 -11.59
CA HIS A 265 -2.34 -2.91 -10.38
C HIS A 265 -0.91 -3.39 -10.70
N GLU A 266 0.09 -2.77 -10.10
CA GLU A 266 1.50 -3.12 -10.28
C GLU A 266 2.09 -3.69 -9.00
N HIS A 267 2.73 -4.86 -9.07
CA HIS A 267 3.53 -5.39 -7.97
C HIS A 267 4.82 -4.57 -7.81
N VAL A 268 4.96 -3.81 -6.73
CA VAL A 268 6.07 -2.84 -6.56
C VAL A 268 7.32 -3.48 -5.95
N ASN A 269 7.18 -4.29 -4.90
CA ASN A 269 8.30 -4.89 -4.15
C ASN A 269 8.72 -6.27 -4.70
N LYS A 270 9.02 -6.36 -6.00
CA LYS A 270 9.29 -7.63 -6.69
C LYS A 270 10.53 -8.39 -6.21
N GLN A 271 11.43 -7.74 -5.48
CA GLN A 271 12.79 -8.24 -5.27
C GLN A 271 12.98 -8.76 -3.85
N PRO A 272 13.55 -9.98 -3.69
CA PRO A 272 13.72 -10.58 -2.38
C PRO A 272 14.85 -9.93 -1.57
N ALA A 273 14.71 -9.99 -0.25
CA ALA A 273 15.75 -9.60 0.69
C ALA A 273 16.90 -10.63 0.71
N ILE A 274 17.81 -10.60 -0.26
CA ILE A 274 18.83 -11.66 -0.45
C ILE A 274 19.79 -11.83 0.74
N TRP A 275 19.96 -10.81 1.59
CA TRP A 275 20.76 -10.92 2.82
C TRP A 275 20.17 -11.87 3.87
N THR A 276 18.92 -12.29 3.69
CA THR A 276 18.25 -13.25 4.57
C THR A 276 18.46 -14.71 4.15
N ARG A 277 19.06 -14.95 2.98
CA ARG A 277 19.40 -16.28 2.47
C ARG A 277 20.82 -16.69 2.88
N ASP A 278 21.14 -17.98 2.78
CA ASP A 278 22.52 -18.43 2.91
C ASP A 278 23.35 -17.89 1.74
N PRO A 279 24.55 -17.31 1.96
CA PRO A 279 25.40 -16.82 0.87
C PRO A 279 25.68 -17.84 -0.22
N LYS A 280 25.67 -19.15 0.08
CA LYS A 280 25.89 -20.22 -0.90
C LYS A 280 24.73 -20.40 -1.87
N ASP A 281 23.53 -20.00 -1.47
CA ASP A 281 22.32 -20.13 -2.27
C ASP A 281 22.04 -18.88 -3.11
N VAL A 282 22.88 -17.83 -3.02
CA VAL A 282 22.73 -16.57 -3.77
C VAL A 282 23.70 -16.57 -4.95
N THR A 283 23.15 -16.43 -6.14
CA THR A 283 23.91 -16.40 -7.39
C THR A 283 24.52 -15.03 -7.68
N GLU A 284 25.55 -14.98 -8.52
CA GLU A 284 26.16 -13.72 -8.96
C GLU A 284 25.16 -12.78 -9.65
N ASP A 285 24.20 -13.32 -10.40
CA ASP A 285 23.20 -12.49 -11.07
C ASP A 285 22.21 -11.87 -10.06
N GLU A 286 21.83 -12.60 -9.01
CA GLU A 286 21.04 -12.05 -7.90
C GLU A 286 21.79 -10.92 -7.17
N TYR A 287 23.10 -11.04 -6.97
CA TYR A 287 23.90 -9.95 -6.41
C TYR A 287 23.96 -8.73 -7.32
N LYS A 288 24.10 -8.92 -8.64
CA LYS A 288 24.10 -7.82 -9.61
C LYS A 288 22.74 -7.11 -9.65
N ASP A 289 21.66 -7.86 -9.66
CA ASP A 289 20.30 -7.31 -9.70
C ASP A 289 19.98 -6.55 -8.40
N PHE A 290 20.36 -7.12 -7.26
CA PHE A 290 20.23 -6.44 -5.97
C PHE A 290 21.07 -5.15 -5.90
N TYR A 291 22.32 -5.17 -6.42
CA TYR A 291 23.16 -3.97 -6.46
C TYR A 291 22.53 -2.86 -7.30
N LYS A 292 22.09 -3.17 -8.53
CA LYS A 292 21.41 -2.21 -9.42
C LYS A 292 20.15 -1.65 -8.76
N GLN A 293 19.43 -2.46 -8.00
CA GLN A 293 18.23 -2.02 -7.31
C GLN A 293 18.53 -1.01 -6.20
N ILE A 294 19.54 -1.25 -5.37
CA ILE A 294 19.89 -0.34 -4.26
C ILE A 294 20.67 0.90 -4.73
N ASN A 295 21.34 0.80 -5.89
CA ASN A 295 22.10 1.86 -6.57
C ASN A 295 21.70 1.96 -8.06
N PRO A 296 20.48 2.44 -8.37
CA PRO A 296 19.98 2.50 -9.76
C PRO A 296 20.76 3.46 -10.66
N SER A 297 21.55 4.38 -10.08
CA SER A 297 22.39 5.31 -10.83
C SER A 297 23.74 4.71 -11.29
N ASP A 298 24.14 3.54 -10.80
CA ASP A 298 25.39 2.89 -11.18
C ASP A 298 25.16 1.76 -12.20
N TYR A 299 25.33 2.10 -13.48
CA TYR A 299 25.15 1.17 -14.60
C TYR A 299 26.30 0.16 -14.78
N GLU A 300 27.48 0.42 -14.20
CA GLU A 300 28.64 -0.46 -14.37
C GLU A 300 28.62 -1.65 -13.41
N GLY A 301 27.90 -1.50 -12.29
CA GLY A 301 27.70 -2.54 -11.28
C GLY A 301 28.84 -2.59 -10.25
N HIS A 302 28.82 -3.65 -9.44
CA HIS A 302 29.84 -3.89 -8.43
C HIS A 302 31.07 -4.61 -8.98
N LEU A 303 32.24 -4.32 -8.41
CA LEU A 303 33.50 -5.03 -8.60
C LEU A 303 33.57 -6.27 -7.71
N ALA A 304 33.16 -6.13 -6.45
CA ALA A 304 33.21 -7.18 -5.46
C ALA A 304 32.02 -7.08 -4.50
N VAL A 305 31.64 -8.21 -3.92
CA VAL A 305 30.57 -8.33 -2.93
C VAL A 305 31.07 -9.14 -1.74
N SER A 306 30.64 -8.74 -0.54
CA SER A 306 30.86 -9.48 0.70
C SER A 306 29.51 -9.67 1.40
N HIS A 307 29.03 -10.91 1.46
CA HIS A 307 27.81 -11.29 2.16
C HIS A 307 28.21 -11.99 3.46
N PHE A 308 27.81 -11.44 4.60
CA PHE A 308 28.23 -11.92 5.91
C PHE A 308 27.10 -11.90 6.92
N ARG A 309 27.30 -12.71 7.96
CA ARG A 309 26.45 -12.78 9.14
C ARG A 309 27.33 -12.62 10.37
N VAL A 310 26.89 -11.79 11.30
CA VAL A 310 27.52 -11.62 12.60
C VAL A 310 26.59 -12.18 13.66
N ASP A 311 27.06 -13.21 14.35
CA ASP A 311 26.39 -13.78 15.51
C ASP A 311 27.21 -13.43 16.76
N GLY A 312 26.67 -12.53 17.58
CA GLY A 312 27.30 -12.07 18.82
C GLY A 312 26.26 -11.46 19.75
N ALA A 313 26.67 -10.47 20.55
CA ALA A 313 25.73 -9.71 21.40
C ALA A 313 24.65 -8.98 20.57
N ALA A 314 24.99 -8.59 19.34
CA ALA A 314 24.03 -8.22 18.31
C ALA A 314 24.08 -9.25 17.18
N GLN A 315 22.92 -9.68 16.69
CA GLN A 315 22.80 -10.56 15.55
C GLN A 315 22.33 -9.76 14.33
N PHE A 316 23.12 -9.76 13.26
CA PHE A 316 22.74 -9.09 12.02
C PHE A 316 23.38 -9.76 10.81
N ARG A 317 22.78 -9.50 9.65
CA ARG A 317 23.28 -9.93 8.33
C ARG A 317 23.51 -8.69 7.49
N GLY A 318 24.47 -8.77 6.58
CA GLY A 318 24.83 -7.64 5.75
C GLY A 318 25.42 -8.06 4.41
N ILE A 319 25.22 -7.21 3.42
CA ILE A 319 25.88 -7.30 2.13
C ILE A 319 26.58 -5.97 1.89
N LEU A 320 27.88 -6.03 1.63
CA LEU A 320 28.69 -4.89 1.24
C LEU A 320 29.12 -5.05 -0.20
N PHE A 321 29.00 -3.96 -0.97
CA PHE A 321 29.43 -3.90 -2.35
C PHE A 321 30.57 -2.90 -2.51
N ILE A 322 31.54 -3.26 -3.34
CA ILE A 322 32.57 -2.34 -3.83
C ILE A 322 32.19 -1.98 -5.27
N PRO A 323 31.86 -0.72 -5.59
CA PRO A 323 31.57 -0.28 -6.95
C PRO A 323 32.77 -0.46 -7.89
N LYS A 324 32.53 -0.68 -9.19
CA LYS A 324 33.62 -0.73 -10.19
C LYS A 324 34.33 0.60 -10.39
N ARG A 325 33.60 1.71 -10.23
CA ARG A 325 34.15 3.06 -10.32
C ARG A 325 33.88 3.83 -9.04
N ALA A 326 34.88 4.60 -8.64
CA ALA A 326 34.71 5.61 -7.62
C ALA A 326 33.67 6.65 -8.08
N PRO A 327 32.67 7.01 -7.26
CA PRO A 327 31.79 8.13 -7.54
C PRO A 327 32.61 9.42 -7.71
N PHE A 328 32.22 10.27 -8.66
CA PHE A 328 32.91 11.53 -8.94
C PHE A 328 32.98 12.45 -7.72
N ASP A 329 32.02 12.32 -6.80
CA ASP A 329 31.88 13.12 -5.58
C ASP A 329 32.30 12.38 -4.30
N MET A 330 33.08 11.28 -4.41
CA MET A 330 33.52 10.51 -3.24
C MET A 330 34.31 11.36 -2.21
N TRP A 331 34.99 12.41 -2.65
CA TRP A 331 35.80 13.29 -1.80
C TRP A 331 35.05 14.55 -1.32
N ASP A 332 33.78 14.71 -1.70
CA ASP A 332 32.97 15.84 -1.24
C ASP A 332 32.64 15.66 0.25
N ALA A 333 33.32 16.44 1.08
CA ALA A 333 33.13 16.43 2.53
C ALA A 333 31.76 16.97 2.97
N GLN A 334 31.07 17.75 2.14
CA GLN A 334 29.74 18.29 2.44
C GLN A 334 28.61 17.32 2.09
N LYS A 335 28.90 16.29 1.28
CA LYS A 335 27.88 15.31 0.88
C LYS A 335 27.53 14.36 2.04
N LYS A 336 26.23 14.18 2.25
CA LYS A 336 25.72 13.20 3.21
C LYS A 336 26.11 11.79 2.77
N LYS A 337 26.83 11.06 3.64
CA LYS A 337 27.25 9.68 3.37
C LYS A 337 26.04 8.74 3.51
N THR A 338 25.52 8.24 2.39
CA THR A 338 24.33 7.36 2.33
C THR A 338 24.66 5.95 1.81
N GLY A 339 25.94 5.57 1.76
CA GLY A 339 26.38 4.32 1.15
C GLY A 339 26.00 3.03 1.89
N ILE A 340 25.55 3.12 3.15
CA ILE A 340 25.09 1.98 3.94
C ILE A 340 23.68 2.28 4.43
N LYS A 341 22.74 1.37 4.15
CA LYS A 341 21.37 1.39 4.66
C LYS A 341 21.26 0.37 5.78
N LEU A 342 20.84 0.81 6.96
CA LEU A 342 20.51 -0.06 8.09
C LEU A 342 19.00 -0.33 8.05
N MET A 343 18.63 -1.61 8.13
CA MET A 343 17.24 -2.05 8.18
C MET A 343 17.02 -2.92 9.42
N VAL A 344 15.85 -2.81 10.03
CA VAL A 344 15.45 -3.64 11.17
C VAL A 344 14.17 -4.35 10.77
N LYS A 345 14.19 -5.70 10.80
CA LYS A 345 13.04 -6.53 10.36
C LYS A 345 12.54 -6.18 8.94
N LYS A 346 13.50 -5.91 8.03
CA LYS A 346 13.27 -5.57 6.61
C LYS A 346 12.58 -4.21 6.35
N VAL A 347 12.55 -3.34 7.37
CA VAL A 347 12.05 -1.96 7.32
C VAL A 347 13.18 -0.96 7.55
#